data_AF-A0AA35V418-F1
#
_entry.id   AF-A0AA35V418-F1
#
_cell.length_a   1.000
_cell.length_b   1.000
_cell.length_c   1.000
_cell.angle_alpha   90.00
_cell.angle_beta   90.00
_cell.angle_gamma   90.00
#
_symmetry.space_group_name_H-M   'P 1'
#
loop_
_entity.id
_entity.type
_entity.pdbx_description
1 polymer ?
#
loop_
_entity_poly.entity_id
_entity_poly.type
_entity_poly.pdbx_seq_one_letter_code
_entity_poly.pdbx_strand_id
1 'polypeptide(L)'
;MFTSEETPSLLPTRISRMINDNTLVGAILVLASFNMLQKPSSSKPTFDFDLFSSSEESQGEEEKPQDDANDNDTNSECSTLDIGYLDENFADPFALLELRDSIVSSASKVDSPDKQVANLDSIIYQKVTSLNSKLELILKYLFEIKYVAPSELDQANQLDQLISLQFKHTVEEVEQKYNNSLNHHISIITTTCTLHDYMINFTDKPIKQTHFRHEKQIQRLEKEIHKENEMNMIMQHVLLKLIHATWNVADVLNNKFYEMLVNIDETFSHHKFQAPTVEAYNALSK
;
A
#
# COMPACT_ATOMS: atom_id res chain seq x y z
N MET A 1 21.39 -54.08 30.17
CA MET A 1 20.16 -53.76 30.92
C MET A 1 20.37 -52.38 31.53
N PHE A 2 19.67 -51.37 30.98
CA PHE A 2 19.51 -49.95 31.39
C PHE A 2 20.77 -49.10 31.68
N THR A 3 21.27 -48.31 30.71
CA THR A 3 20.89 -46.92 30.29
C THR A 3 21.35 -45.83 31.27
N SER A 4 22.46 -45.18 30.94
CA SER A 4 22.86 -43.86 31.43
C SER A 4 22.66 -42.87 30.27
N GLU A 5 21.61 -42.07 30.33
CA GLU A 5 21.36 -40.94 29.43
C GLU A 5 22.26 -39.77 29.84
N GLU A 6 23.29 -39.48 29.04
CA GLU A 6 23.97 -38.19 29.08
C GLU A 6 23.25 -37.21 28.14
N THR A 7 22.60 -36.22 28.73
CA THR A 7 22.03 -35.06 28.03
C THR A 7 23.16 -34.13 27.56
N PRO A 8 23.28 -33.79 26.26
CA PRO A 8 24.18 -32.74 25.82
C PRO A 8 23.54 -31.37 26.09
N SER A 9 24.18 -30.59 26.96
CA SER A 9 23.85 -29.18 27.20
C SER A 9 24.10 -28.36 25.94
N LEU A 10 23.02 -27.85 25.35
CA LEU A 10 23.04 -26.82 24.31
C LEU A 10 23.47 -25.48 24.92
N LEU A 11 24.78 -25.22 24.92
CA LEU A 11 25.30 -23.86 25.02
C LEU A 11 25.30 -23.22 23.63
N PRO A 12 24.88 -21.95 23.50
CA PRO A 12 24.89 -21.27 22.22
C PRO A 12 26.33 -21.01 21.80
N THR A 13 26.74 -21.67 20.71
CA THR A 13 27.97 -21.39 19.97
C THR A 13 28.00 -19.90 19.64
N ARG A 14 28.84 -19.18 20.37
CA ARG A 14 29.14 -17.77 20.19
C ARG A 14 29.75 -17.63 18.79
N ILE A 15 28.93 -17.18 17.83
CA ILE A 15 29.36 -16.81 16.48
C ILE A 15 30.23 -15.55 16.63
N SER A 16 31.51 -15.74 16.97
CA SER A 16 32.56 -14.74 16.77
C SER A 16 32.99 -14.83 15.30
N ARG A 17 32.09 -14.42 14.40
CA ARG A 17 32.45 -14.17 13.00
C ARG A 17 33.10 -12.80 12.98
N MET A 18 34.36 -12.71 12.55
CA MET A 18 35.02 -11.45 12.22
C MET A 18 34.10 -10.66 11.28
N ILE A 19 33.45 -9.65 11.83
CA ILE A 19 32.68 -8.67 11.07
C ILE A 19 33.69 -7.60 10.69
N ASN A 20 33.97 -7.47 9.39
CA ASN A 20 34.71 -6.33 8.87
C ASN A 20 33.90 -5.06 9.12
N ASP A 21 34.47 -4.12 9.87
CA ASP A 21 33.83 -2.91 10.38
C ASP A 21 33.27 -1.95 9.30
N ASN A 22 33.56 -2.20 8.02
CA ASN A 22 33.18 -1.30 6.93
C ASN A 22 31.78 -1.58 6.36
N THR A 23 31.25 -2.80 6.55
CA THR A 23 29.90 -3.19 6.08
C THR A 23 28.81 -2.83 7.11
N LEU A 24 29.21 -2.62 8.36
CA LEU A 24 28.30 -2.35 9.49
C LEU A 24 27.68 -0.94 9.42
N VAL A 25 28.42 0.04 8.86
CA VAL A 25 27.99 1.45 8.79
C VAL A 25 26.73 1.61 7.93
N GLY A 26 26.61 0.83 6.84
CA GLY A 26 25.40 0.83 5.99
C GLY A 26 24.22 0.08 6.62
N ALA A 27 24.47 -1.08 7.24
CA ALA A 27 23.42 -1.90 7.84
C ALA A 27 22.79 -1.25 9.08
N ILE A 28 23.58 -0.55 9.90
CA ILE A 28 23.09 0.15 11.10
C ILE A 28 22.16 1.31 10.73
N LEU A 29 22.44 2.03 9.63
CA LEU A 29 21.60 3.16 9.21
C LEU A 29 20.20 2.70 8.79
N VAL A 30 20.10 1.54 8.13
CA VAL A 30 18.82 0.95 7.69
C VAL A 30 18.01 0.44 8.89
N LEU A 31 18.66 -0.24 9.85
CA LEU A 31 17.99 -0.73 11.07
C LEU A 31 17.54 0.41 12.01
N ALA A 32 18.33 1.47 12.14
CA ALA A 32 17.96 2.63 12.97
C ALA A 32 16.74 3.37 12.42
N SER A 33 16.63 3.47 11.09
CA SER A 33 15.49 4.09 10.41
C SER A 33 14.19 3.29 10.62
N PHE A 34 14.26 1.96 10.62
CA PHE A 34 13.11 1.09 10.85
C PHE A 34 12.59 1.11 12.29
N ASN A 35 13.47 1.27 13.29
CA ASN A 35 13.05 1.41 14.69
C ASN A 35 12.31 2.73 14.97
N MET A 36 12.51 3.79 14.17
CA MET A 36 11.76 5.04 14.30
C MET A 36 10.32 4.96 13.75
N LEU A 37 10.05 4.02 12.82
CA LEU A 37 8.72 3.77 12.27
C LEU A 37 7.82 2.94 13.21
N GLN A 38 8.35 2.41 14.31
CA GLN A 38 7.60 1.64 15.31
C GLN A 38 7.18 2.46 16.54
N LYS A 39 6.84 3.75 16.38
CA LYS A 39 6.02 4.40 17.43
C LYS A 39 4.58 3.91 17.27
N PRO A 40 4.00 3.17 18.23
CA PRO A 40 2.57 2.92 18.23
C PRO A 40 1.91 4.25 18.60
N SER A 41 1.50 5.03 17.61
CA SER A 41 0.59 6.15 17.86
C SER A 41 -0.75 5.55 18.27
N SER A 42 -0.93 5.40 19.58
CA SER A 42 -2.19 5.09 20.25
C SER A 42 -3.12 6.30 20.16
N SER A 43 -3.47 6.72 18.95
CA SER A 43 -4.57 7.63 18.68
C SER A 43 -5.68 6.82 18.04
N LYS A 44 -6.72 6.58 18.83
CA LYS A 44 -8.00 6.00 18.41
C LYS A 44 -8.46 6.75 17.15
N PRO A 45 -8.66 6.10 15.99
CA PRO A 45 -9.26 6.79 14.86
C PRO A 45 -10.71 7.07 15.22
N THR A 46 -11.03 8.35 15.37
CA THR A 46 -12.42 8.81 15.43
C THR A 46 -12.87 8.88 13.99
N PHE A 47 -13.54 7.82 13.53
CA PHE A 47 -14.18 7.82 12.22
C PHE A 47 -15.46 8.66 12.35
N ASP A 48 -15.43 9.86 11.76
CA ASP A 48 -16.63 10.65 11.51
C ASP A 48 -17.17 10.20 10.15
N PHE A 49 -18.21 9.38 10.16
CA PHE A 49 -18.94 9.02 8.95
C PHE A 49 -19.98 10.12 8.71
N ASP A 50 -19.56 11.21 8.08
CA ASP A 50 -20.47 12.17 7.47
C ASP A 50 -21.17 11.50 6.28
N LEU A 51 -22.31 10.88 6.58
CA LEU A 51 -23.28 10.38 5.62
C LEU A 51 -23.94 11.56 4.91
N PHE A 52 -23.30 12.08 3.85
CA PHE A 52 -24.01 12.88 2.87
C PHE A 52 -24.79 11.94 1.95
N SER A 53 -26.04 11.66 2.34
CA SER A 53 -27.09 11.23 1.42
C SER A 53 -27.35 12.34 0.41
N SER A 54 -26.75 12.25 -0.77
CA SER A 54 -27.26 12.94 -1.95
C SER A 54 -28.19 11.98 -2.69
N SER A 55 -29.50 12.19 -2.48
CA SER A 55 -30.55 11.56 -3.28
C SER A 55 -30.70 12.36 -4.57
N GLU A 56 -30.26 11.81 -5.69
CA GLU A 56 -30.79 12.21 -7.00
C GLU A 56 -31.26 10.97 -7.76
N GLU A 57 -32.58 10.88 -7.81
CA GLU A 57 -33.36 9.96 -8.60
C GLU A 57 -33.51 10.59 -9.99
N SER A 58 -32.89 10.00 -11.01
CA SER A 58 -33.27 10.28 -12.40
C SER A 58 -33.22 9.01 -13.23
N GLN A 59 -34.36 8.77 -13.86
CA GLN A 59 -34.77 7.64 -14.66
C GLN A 59 -33.91 7.42 -15.91
N GLY A 60 -33.80 6.14 -16.30
CA GLY A 60 -34.05 5.64 -17.66
C GLY A 60 -33.13 6.09 -18.80
N GLU A 61 -32.38 5.16 -19.39
CA GLU A 61 -32.78 4.48 -20.64
C GLU A 61 -31.71 3.45 -21.04
N GLU A 62 -32.19 2.28 -21.45
CA GLU A 62 -31.42 1.26 -22.17
C GLU A 62 -31.28 1.69 -23.64
N GLU A 63 -30.08 1.65 -24.23
CA GLU A 63 -29.89 1.12 -25.59
C GLU A 63 -28.40 0.84 -25.94
N LYS A 64 -28.12 -0.47 -26.07
CA LYS A 64 -27.21 -1.27 -26.92
C LYS A 64 -26.00 -0.68 -27.71
N PRO A 65 -25.06 -1.58 -28.11
CA PRO A 65 -23.64 -1.30 -28.27
C PRO A 65 -23.22 -0.75 -29.64
N GLN A 66 -22.10 -0.04 -29.60
CA GLN A 66 -21.32 0.48 -30.71
C GLN A 66 -20.33 -0.60 -31.18
N ASP A 67 -20.34 -0.94 -32.47
CA ASP A 67 -19.19 -1.56 -33.14
C ASP A 67 -19.29 -1.29 -34.64
N ASP A 68 -18.59 -0.25 -35.10
CA ASP A 68 -18.17 -0.08 -36.49
C ASP A 68 -16.83 0.68 -36.52
N ALA A 69 -15.79 -0.09 -36.88
CA ALA A 69 -14.70 0.19 -37.80
C ALA A 69 -13.83 1.46 -37.69
N ASN A 70 -12.51 1.19 -37.74
CA ASN A 70 -11.42 2.00 -38.32
C ASN A 70 -11.14 3.37 -37.67
N ASP A 71 -9.91 3.83 -37.47
CA ASP A 71 -8.68 3.61 -38.22
C ASP A 71 -7.47 3.97 -37.33
N ASN A 72 -6.30 3.45 -37.69
CA ASN A 72 -5.00 3.90 -37.19
C ASN A 72 -4.85 5.41 -37.38
N ASP A 73 -4.33 6.11 -36.37
CA ASP A 73 -3.09 6.87 -36.56
C ASP A 73 -2.46 7.34 -35.24
N THR A 74 -1.15 7.15 -35.21
CA THR A 74 -0.21 7.60 -34.20
C THR A 74 -0.28 9.11 -34.00
N ASN A 75 -0.60 9.56 -32.78
CA ASN A 75 -0.14 10.84 -32.26
C ASN A 75 0.22 10.70 -30.78
N SER A 76 1.53 10.71 -30.54
CA SER A 76 2.15 10.89 -29.23
C SER A 76 1.93 12.35 -28.82
N GLU A 77 0.91 12.60 -27.99
CA GLU A 77 0.76 13.87 -27.28
C GLU A 77 1.03 13.68 -25.78
N CYS A 78 2.08 14.37 -25.36
CA CYS A 78 2.50 14.56 -24.00
C CYS A 78 1.66 15.68 -23.36
N SER A 79 1.31 15.50 -22.09
CA SER A 79 0.89 16.53 -21.14
C SER A 79 -0.47 17.20 -21.37
N THR A 80 -1.43 16.82 -20.53
CA THR A 80 -1.95 17.70 -19.48
C THR A 80 -2.42 16.82 -18.34
N LEU A 81 -1.63 16.75 -17.26
CA LEU A 81 -2.19 16.38 -15.97
C LEU A 81 -3.18 17.49 -15.64
N ASP A 82 -4.45 17.14 -15.68
CA ASP A 82 -5.57 17.95 -15.23
C ASP A 82 -5.36 18.23 -13.72
N ILE A 83 -4.67 19.32 -13.42
CA ILE A 83 -4.62 19.93 -12.09
C ILE A 83 -5.95 20.69 -11.93
N GLY A 84 -7.05 19.94 -11.96
CA GLY A 84 -8.34 20.40 -11.51
C GLY A 84 -8.36 20.33 -9.99
N TYR A 85 -8.68 21.46 -9.35
CA TYR A 85 -8.78 21.68 -7.90
C TYR A 85 -7.48 22.02 -7.15
N LEU A 86 -6.90 23.17 -7.50
CA LEU A 86 -6.42 24.11 -6.47
C LEU A 86 -7.57 25.06 -6.13
N ASP A 87 -8.65 24.52 -5.58
CA ASP A 87 -9.55 25.33 -4.77
C ASP A 87 -8.89 25.50 -3.39
N GLU A 88 -9.08 26.66 -2.80
CA GLU A 88 -8.30 27.28 -1.72
C GLU A 88 -8.22 26.44 -0.43
N ASN A 89 -7.50 25.32 -0.45
CA ASN A 89 -7.22 24.55 0.74
C ASN A 89 -5.98 25.16 1.38
N PHE A 90 -6.20 25.95 2.43
CA PHE A 90 -5.19 26.44 3.35
C PHE A 90 -4.06 25.42 3.47
N ALA A 91 -2.88 25.76 2.94
CA ALA A 91 -1.72 24.88 2.94
C ALA A 91 -1.56 24.30 4.33
N ASP A 92 -1.76 22.98 4.44
CA ASP A 92 -1.64 22.27 5.70
C ASP A 92 -0.31 22.70 6.35
N PRO A 93 -0.34 23.35 7.53
CA PRO A 93 0.86 23.85 8.16
C PRO A 93 1.86 22.72 8.45
N PHE A 94 1.39 21.46 8.55
CA PHE A 94 2.26 20.29 8.69
C PHE A 94 2.93 19.90 7.37
N ALA A 95 2.26 20.03 6.23
CA ALA A 95 2.88 19.80 4.91
C ALA A 95 4.01 20.80 4.62
N LEU A 96 3.88 22.05 5.07
CA LEU A 96 4.96 23.04 4.96
C LEU A 96 6.17 22.73 5.85
N LEU A 97 5.94 22.15 7.04
CA LEU A 97 7.02 21.67 7.91
C LEU A 97 7.73 20.46 7.31
N GLU A 98 6.98 19.52 6.74
CA GLU A 98 7.55 18.35 6.06
C GLU A 98 8.36 18.75 4.80
N LEU A 99 7.89 19.74 4.04
CA LEU A 99 8.63 20.32 2.93
C LEU A 99 9.91 21.01 3.40
N ARG A 100 9.85 21.80 4.48
CA ARG A 100 11.03 22.45 5.06
C ARG A 100 12.07 21.42 5.50
N ASP A 101 11.66 20.37 6.19
CA ASP A 101 12.57 19.33 6.67
C ASP A 101 13.17 18.55 5.48
N SER A 102 12.38 18.33 4.42
CA SER A 102 12.86 17.75 3.16
C SER A 102 13.87 18.65 2.44
N ILE A 103 13.67 19.98 2.43
CA ILE A 103 14.60 20.96 1.87
C ILE A 103 15.89 20.99 2.69
N VAL A 104 15.82 21.00 4.02
CA VAL A 104 17.00 20.97 4.90
C VAL A 104 17.78 19.65 4.73
N SER A 105 17.08 18.51 4.66
CA SER A 105 17.69 17.21 4.41
C SER A 105 18.36 17.16 3.04
N SER A 106 17.70 17.64 1.99
CA SER A 106 18.29 17.70 0.64
C SER A 106 19.47 18.68 0.56
N ALA A 107 19.39 19.86 1.18
CA ALA A 107 20.51 20.80 1.26
C ALA A 107 21.74 20.19 1.95
N SER A 108 21.56 19.43 3.03
CA SER A 108 22.67 18.72 3.69
C SER A 108 23.30 17.61 2.84
N LYS A 109 22.57 17.06 1.86
CA LYS A 109 23.12 16.12 0.86
C LYS A 109 23.89 16.84 -0.25
N VAL A 110 23.58 18.11 -0.54
CA VAL A 110 24.26 18.96 -1.54
C VAL A 110 25.63 19.44 -1.03
N ASP A 111 25.87 19.52 0.28
CA ASP A 111 27.22 19.72 0.83
C ASP A 111 28.13 18.48 0.71
N SER A 112 27.57 17.32 0.33
CA SER A 112 28.32 16.08 0.15
C SER A 112 29.07 15.95 -1.19
N PRO A 113 28.53 16.35 -2.36
CA PRO A 113 29.26 16.30 -3.62
C PRO A 113 30.51 17.18 -3.61
N ASP A 114 30.50 18.40 -3.05
CA ASP A 114 31.70 19.24 -2.99
C ASP A 114 32.85 18.58 -2.22
N LYS A 115 32.51 17.91 -1.11
CA LYS A 115 33.47 17.11 -0.33
C LYS A 115 33.94 15.87 -1.12
N GLN A 116 33.05 15.24 -1.88
CA GLN A 116 33.42 14.10 -2.74
C GLN A 116 34.32 14.52 -3.90
N VAL A 117 34.06 15.68 -4.52
CA VAL A 117 34.88 16.25 -5.60
C VAL A 117 36.26 16.60 -5.08
N ALA A 118 36.37 17.30 -3.94
CA ALA A 118 37.65 17.59 -3.32
C ALA A 118 38.46 16.32 -2.96
N ASN A 119 37.78 15.25 -2.51
CA ASN A 119 38.43 13.96 -2.26
C ASN A 119 38.91 13.29 -3.56
N LEU A 120 38.09 13.31 -4.62
CA LEU A 120 38.46 12.79 -5.92
C LEU A 120 39.67 13.52 -6.51
N ASP A 121 39.71 14.84 -6.42
CA ASP A 121 40.85 15.65 -6.86
C ASP A 121 42.13 15.28 -6.10
N SER A 122 42.03 15.08 -4.79
CA SER A 122 43.17 14.61 -3.98
C SER A 122 43.66 13.23 -4.41
N ILE A 123 42.74 12.29 -4.70
CA ILE A 123 43.08 10.93 -5.18
C ILE A 123 43.75 11.00 -6.56
N ILE A 124 43.22 11.82 -7.46
CA ILE A 124 43.79 12.04 -8.80
C ILE A 124 45.20 12.60 -8.67
N TYR A 125 45.39 13.64 -7.86
CA TYR A 125 46.70 14.25 -7.63
C TYR A 125 47.71 13.24 -7.06
N GLN A 126 47.31 12.43 -6.08
CA GLN A 126 48.16 11.38 -5.50
C GLN A 126 48.52 10.30 -6.54
N LYS A 127 47.60 9.91 -7.41
CA LYS A 127 47.88 8.97 -8.50
C LYS A 127 48.83 9.55 -9.54
N VAL A 128 48.63 10.81 -9.95
CA VAL A 128 49.50 11.50 -10.92
C VAL A 128 50.92 11.62 -10.38
N THR A 129 51.10 12.05 -9.14
CA THR A 129 52.41 12.16 -8.49
C THR A 129 53.09 10.79 -8.32
N SER A 130 52.33 9.75 -7.95
CA SER A 130 52.85 8.37 -7.92
C SER A 130 53.32 7.91 -9.30
N LEU A 131 52.54 8.15 -10.35
CA LEU A 131 52.90 7.78 -11.72
C LEU A 131 54.18 8.49 -12.18
N ASN A 132 54.28 9.79 -11.89
CA ASN A 132 55.46 10.60 -12.20
C ASN A 132 56.71 10.04 -11.51
N SER A 133 56.61 9.68 -10.23
CA SER A 133 57.73 9.06 -9.51
C SER A 133 58.17 7.71 -10.09
N LYS A 134 57.22 6.90 -10.59
CA LYS A 134 57.52 5.62 -11.26
C LYS A 134 58.21 5.83 -12.60
N LEU A 135 57.79 6.85 -13.37
CA LEU A 135 58.39 7.21 -14.65
C LEU A 135 59.84 7.66 -14.47
N GLU A 136 60.12 8.52 -13.50
CA GLU A 136 61.48 8.96 -13.15
C GLU A 136 62.39 7.76 -12.79
N LEU A 137 61.85 6.79 -12.05
CA LEU A 137 62.57 5.57 -11.69
C LEU A 137 62.90 4.70 -12.91
N ILE A 138 61.97 4.58 -13.86
CA ILE A 138 62.20 3.89 -15.14
C ILE A 138 63.29 4.62 -15.94
N LEU A 139 63.19 5.94 -16.09
CA LEU A 139 64.19 6.75 -16.81
C LEU A 139 65.58 6.59 -16.19
N LYS A 140 65.67 6.53 -14.86
CA LYS A 140 66.91 6.27 -14.14
C LYS A 140 67.50 4.88 -14.47
N TYR A 141 66.70 3.82 -14.43
CA TYR A 141 67.17 2.47 -14.79
C TYR A 141 67.62 2.37 -16.25
N LEU A 142 66.89 3.02 -17.18
CA LEU A 142 67.30 3.10 -18.58
C LEU A 142 68.67 3.75 -18.74
N PHE A 143 68.92 4.80 -17.95
CA PHE A 143 70.20 5.49 -17.94
C PHE A 143 71.32 4.60 -17.40
N GLU A 144 71.09 3.83 -16.33
CA GLU A 144 72.07 2.92 -15.72
C GLU A 144 72.42 1.74 -16.65
N ILE A 145 71.43 1.14 -17.33
CA ILE A 145 71.65 0.01 -18.26
C ILE A 145 72.60 0.39 -19.40
N LYS A 146 72.53 1.65 -19.86
CA LYS A 146 73.41 2.19 -20.92
C LYS A 146 74.90 2.07 -20.60
N TYR A 147 75.28 2.06 -19.32
CA TYR A 147 76.68 2.00 -18.88
C TYR A 147 77.22 0.59 -18.65
N VAL A 148 76.37 -0.44 -18.53
CA VAL A 148 76.75 -1.76 -17.98
C VAL A 148 76.86 -2.86 -19.06
N ALA A 149 76.17 -2.74 -20.19
CA ALA A 149 76.11 -3.83 -21.17
C ALA A 149 77.10 -3.68 -22.34
N PRO A 150 77.80 -4.77 -22.78
CA PRO A 150 78.97 -4.67 -23.66
C PRO A 150 78.65 -4.56 -25.17
N SER A 151 77.38 -4.75 -25.57
CA SER A 151 76.93 -4.69 -26.97
C SER A 151 75.52 -4.07 -27.08
N GLU A 152 75.25 -3.33 -28.17
CA GLU A 152 73.94 -2.69 -28.41
C GLU A 152 72.79 -3.72 -28.54
N LEU A 153 73.07 -4.91 -29.06
CA LEU A 153 72.07 -5.96 -29.25
C LEU A 153 71.60 -6.56 -27.92
N ASP A 154 72.51 -6.74 -26.97
CA ASP A 154 72.17 -7.26 -25.64
C ASP A 154 71.39 -6.23 -24.82
N GLN A 155 71.68 -4.94 -25.00
CA GLN A 155 70.93 -3.85 -24.37
C GLN A 155 69.48 -3.81 -24.83
N ALA A 156 69.24 -3.92 -26.14
CA ALA A 156 67.89 -3.91 -26.70
C ALA A 156 67.05 -5.09 -26.18
N ASN A 157 67.63 -6.29 -26.12
CA ASN A 157 66.95 -7.48 -25.61
C ASN A 157 66.62 -7.40 -24.11
N GLN A 158 67.56 -6.88 -23.29
CA GLN A 158 67.32 -6.68 -21.85
C GLN A 158 66.24 -5.64 -21.61
N LEU A 159 66.26 -4.55 -22.38
CA LEU A 159 65.26 -3.50 -22.31
C LEU A 159 63.86 -4.03 -22.68
N ASP A 160 63.75 -4.79 -23.76
CA ASP A 160 62.47 -5.35 -24.21
C ASP A 160 61.88 -6.33 -23.19
N GLN A 161 62.73 -7.17 -22.57
CA GLN A 161 62.30 -8.06 -21.48
C GLN A 161 61.82 -7.27 -20.25
N LEU A 162 62.53 -6.21 -19.87
CA LEU A 162 62.15 -5.38 -18.72
C LEU A 162 60.83 -4.65 -18.98
N ILE A 163 60.65 -4.07 -20.18
CA ILE A 163 59.41 -3.42 -20.59
C ILE A 163 58.25 -4.42 -20.58
N SER A 164 58.46 -5.61 -21.17
CA SER A 164 57.46 -6.68 -21.22
C SER A 164 57.05 -7.14 -19.82
N LEU A 165 58.01 -7.35 -18.91
CA LEU A 165 57.75 -7.74 -17.53
C LEU A 165 56.98 -6.65 -16.77
N GLN A 166 57.38 -5.39 -16.92
CA GLN A 166 56.73 -4.26 -16.25
C GLN A 166 55.30 -4.04 -16.76
N PHE A 167 55.10 -4.20 -18.08
CA PHE A 167 53.77 -4.11 -18.69
C PHE A 167 52.87 -5.24 -18.20
N LYS A 168 53.38 -6.48 -18.19
CA LYS A 168 52.66 -7.65 -17.66
C LYS A 168 52.22 -7.44 -16.21
N HIS A 169 53.15 -7.03 -15.33
CA HIS A 169 52.83 -6.76 -13.93
C HIS A 169 51.80 -5.64 -13.78
N THR A 170 51.88 -4.59 -14.59
CA THR A 170 50.92 -3.47 -14.55
C THR A 170 49.53 -3.92 -14.99
N VAL A 171 49.43 -4.74 -16.04
CA VAL A 171 48.15 -5.30 -16.52
C VAL A 171 47.54 -6.22 -15.45
N GLU A 172 48.34 -7.11 -14.87
CA GLU A 172 47.89 -8.00 -13.79
C GLU A 172 47.40 -7.22 -12.56
N GLU A 173 48.08 -6.15 -12.15
CA GLU A 173 47.68 -5.29 -11.03
C GLU A 173 46.35 -4.56 -11.32
N VAL A 174 46.16 -4.05 -12.54
CA VAL A 174 44.92 -3.38 -12.95
C VAL A 174 43.75 -4.36 -13.02
N GLU A 175 43.97 -5.54 -13.60
CA GLU A 175 42.97 -6.60 -13.67
C GLU A 175 42.54 -7.06 -12.27
N GLN A 176 43.50 -7.27 -11.36
CA GLN A 176 43.20 -7.64 -9.98
C GLN A 176 42.38 -6.56 -9.27
N LYS A 177 42.74 -5.27 -9.42
CA LYS A 177 41.97 -4.16 -8.83
C LYS A 177 40.55 -4.08 -9.40
N TYR A 178 40.41 -4.26 -10.71
CA TYR A 178 39.11 -4.28 -11.37
C TYR A 178 38.25 -5.44 -10.86
N ASN A 179 38.80 -6.66 -10.80
CA ASN A 179 38.09 -7.84 -10.31
C ASN A 179 37.69 -7.71 -8.84
N ASN A 180 38.56 -7.14 -7.99
CA ASN A 180 38.23 -6.87 -6.59
C ASN A 180 37.09 -5.86 -6.46
N SER A 181 37.11 -4.78 -7.25
CA SER A 181 36.05 -3.78 -7.30
C SER A 181 34.73 -4.38 -7.77
N LEU A 182 34.77 -5.18 -8.84
CA LEU A 182 33.61 -5.85 -9.40
C LEU A 182 32.99 -6.82 -8.39
N ASN A 183 33.81 -7.65 -7.75
CA ASN A 183 33.36 -8.58 -6.71
C ASN A 183 32.74 -7.85 -5.51
N HIS A 184 33.29 -6.70 -5.12
CA HIS A 184 32.72 -5.87 -4.06
C HIS A 184 31.33 -5.34 -4.44
N HIS A 185 31.17 -4.81 -5.66
CA HIS A 185 29.86 -4.34 -6.14
C HIS A 185 28.85 -5.48 -6.28
N ILE A 186 29.26 -6.64 -6.81
CA ILE A 186 28.41 -7.83 -6.87
C ILE A 186 27.95 -8.23 -5.45
N SER A 187 28.87 -8.25 -4.48
CA SER A 187 28.53 -8.56 -3.09
C SER A 187 27.52 -7.58 -2.47
N ILE A 188 27.66 -6.28 -2.74
CA ILE A 188 26.69 -5.26 -2.30
C ILE A 188 25.32 -5.50 -2.94
N ILE A 189 25.28 -5.73 -4.26
CA ILE A 189 24.03 -5.99 -4.99
C ILE A 189 23.36 -7.25 -4.45
N THR A 190 24.09 -8.36 -4.32
CA THR A 190 23.57 -9.61 -3.76
C THR A 190 23.00 -9.39 -2.36
N THR A 191 23.73 -8.70 -1.47
CA THR A 191 23.25 -8.40 -0.12
C THR A 191 21.97 -7.57 -0.14
N THR A 192 21.92 -6.56 -1.02
CA THR A 192 20.75 -5.68 -1.17
C THR A 192 19.53 -6.46 -1.69
N CYS A 193 19.69 -7.33 -2.68
CA CYS A 193 18.64 -8.21 -3.17
C CYS A 193 18.13 -9.15 -2.06
N THR A 194 19.03 -9.77 -1.29
CA THR A 194 18.62 -10.65 -0.18
C THR A 194 17.85 -9.90 0.91
N LEU A 195 18.21 -8.65 1.19
CA LEU A 195 17.48 -7.81 2.12
C LEU A 195 16.09 -7.45 1.58
N HIS A 196 16.01 -7.12 0.29
CA HIS A 196 14.74 -6.83 -0.38
C HIS A 196 13.79 -8.05 -0.34
N ASP A 197 14.29 -9.25 -0.64
CA ASP A 197 13.52 -10.49 -0.53
C ASP A 197 13.06 -10.75 0.91
N TYR A 198 13.92 -10.48 1.89
CA TYR A 198 13.55 -10.58 3.30
C TYR A 198 12.41 -9.60 3.64
N MET A 199 12.47 -8.35 3.18
CA MET A 199 11.42 -7.36 3.41
C MET A 199 10.09 -7.74 2.75
N ILE A 200 10.12 -8.26 1.52
CA ILE A 200 8.93 -8.79 0.85
C ILE A 200 8.31 -9.90 1.70
N ASN A 201 9.11 -10.89 2.10
CA ASN A 201 8.61 -12.00 2.91
C ASN A 201 8.11 -11.55 4.29
N PHE A 202 8.75 -10.55 4.89
CA PHE A 202 8.36 -9.98 6.17
C PHE A 202 7.02 -9.25 6.09
N THR A 203 6.72 -8.57 4.97
CA THR A 203 5.48 -7.81 4.75
C THR A 203 4.34 -8.68 4.22
N ASP A 204 4.62 -9.70 3.42
CA ASP A 204 3.62 -10.60 2.86
C ASP A 204 2.86 -11.39 3.93
N LYS A 205 3.55 -11.85 4.98
CA LYS A 205 2.94 -12.60 6.09
C LYS A 205 1.87 -11.80 6.86
N PRO A 206 2.12 -10.59 7.37
CA PRO A 206 1.10 -9.80 8.05
C PRO A 206 -0.02 -9.38 7.09
N ILE A 207 0.27 -9.08 5.82
CA ILE A 207 -0.76 -8.77 4.81
C ILE A 207 -1.71 -9.95 4.61
N LYS A 208 -1.19 -11.17 4.43
CA LYS A 208 -2.01 -12.38 4.33
C LYS A 208 -2.82 -12.63 5.60
N GLN A 209 -2.24 -12.36 6.77
CA GLN A 209 -2.92 -12.53 8.05
C GLN A 209 -4.07 -11.53 8.24
N THR A 210 -3.87 -10.25 7.89
CA THR A 210 -4.92 -9.23 7.96
C THR A 210 -6.01 -9.48 6.94
N HIS A 211 -5.65 -9.87 5.71
CA HIS A 211 -6.61 -10.27 4.68
C HIS A 211 -7.51 -11.41 5.16
N PHE A 212 -6.91 -12.50 5.67
CA PHE A 212 -7.66 -13.64 6.21
C PHE A 212 -8.58 -13.24 7.38
N ARG A 213 -8.15 -12.28 8.22
CA ARG A 213 -8.97 -11.78 9.33
C ARG A 213 -10.17 -10.99 8.82
N HIS A 214 -9.97 -10.10 7.85
CA HIS A 214 -11.04 -9.30 7.25
C HIS A 214 -12.02 -10.20 6.50
N GLU A 215 -11.54 -11.18 5.74
CA GLU A 215 -12.38 -12.17 5.04
C GLU A 215 -13.29 -12.93 6.03
N LYS A 216 -12.76 -13.37 7.17
CA LYS A 216 -13.57 -14.00 8.22
C LYS A 216 -14.59 -13.07 8.86
N GLN A 217 -14.31 -11.77 8.95
CA GLN A 217 -15.26 -10.78 9.47
C GLN A 217 -16.39 -10.54 8.48
N ILE A 218 -16.07 -10.38 7.20
CA ILE A 218 -17.05 -10.25 6.11
C ILE A 218 -17.99 -11.45 6.12
N GLN A 219 -17.48 -12.68 6.17
CA GLN A 219 -18.30 -13.90 6.23
C GLN A 219 -19.22 -13.99 7.47
N ARG A 220 -18.86 -13.34 8.59
CA ARG A 220 -19.74 -13.28 9.77
C ARG A 220 -20.85 -12.27 9.56
N LEU A 221 -20.52 -11.08 9.07
CA LEU A 221 -21.49 -10.03 8.76
C LEU A 221 -22.49 -10.50 7.70
N GLU A 222 -22.04 -11.18 6.65
CA GLU A 222 -22.92 -11.77 5.63
C GLU A 222 -23.93 -12.76 6.24
N LYS A 223 -23.49 -13.59 7.20
CA LYS A 223 -24.39 -14.51 7.92
C LYS A 223 -25.36 -13.78 8.83
N GLU A 224 -24.95 -12.69 9.45
CA GLU A 224 -25.81 -11.86 10.30
C GLU A 224 -26.88 -11.15 9.46
N ILE A 225 -26.48 -10.51 8.35
CA ILE A 225 -27.38 -9.87 7.38
C ILE A 225 -28.37 -10.90 6.82
N HIS A 226 -27.93 -12.11 6.48
CA HIS A 226 -28.82 -13.16 5.99
C HIS A 226 -29.89 -13.54 7.03
N LYS A 227 -29.50 -13.72 8.30
CA LYS A 227 -30.44 -14.01 9.39
C LYS A 227 -31.42 -12.86 9.65
N GLU A 228 -30.94 -11.62 9.58
CA GLU A 228 -31.78 -10.43 9.71
C GLU A 228 -32.82 -10.37 8.60
N ASN A 229 -32.42 -10.63 7.36
CA ASN A 229 -33.32 -10.71 6.22
C ASN A 229 -34.36 -11.83 6.38
N GLU A 230 -33.98 -13.02 6.86
CA GLU A 230 -34.92 -14.10 7.18
C GLU A 230 -35.94 -13.67 8.25
N MET A 231 -35.48 -13.03 9.32
CA MET A 231 -36.35 -12.54 10.39
C MET A 231 -37.31 -11.45 9.87
N ASN A 232 -36.83 -10.55 9.01
CA ASN A 232 -37.65 -9.51 8.40
C ASN A 232 -38.73 -10.12 7.49
N MET A 233 -38.40 -11.12 6.67
CA MET A 233 -39.40 -11.85 5.88
C MET A 233 -40.47 -12.52 6.76
N ILE A 234 -40.06 -13.15 7.88
CA ILE A 234 -41.00 -13.76 8.83
C ILE A 234 -41.90 -12.69 9.45
N MET A 235 -41.34 -11.54 9.85
CA MET A 235 -42.08 -10.43 10.44
C MET A 235 -43.10 -9.85 9.44
N GLN A 236 -42.70 -9.64 8.19
CA GLN A 236 -43.60 -9.19 7.13
C GLN A 236 -44.75 -10.18 6.90
N HIS A 237 -44.47 -11.49 6.88
CA HIS A 237 -45.50 -12.53 6.77
C HIS A 237 -46.48 -12.53 7.94
N VAL A 238 -45.98 -12.37 9.17
CA VAL A 238 -46.81 -12.27 10.37
C VAL A 238 -47.68 -11.01 10.33
N LEU A 239 -47.11 -9.87 9.94
CA LEU A 239 -47.84 -8.61 9.79
C LEU A 239 -48.95 -8.74 8.76
N LEU A 240 -48.67 -9.34 7.60
CA LEU A 240 -49.66 -9.58 6.56
C LEU A 240 -50.82 -10.48 7.04
N LYS A 241 -50.51 -11.54 7.79
CA LYS A 241 -51.53 -12.40 8.41
C LYS A 241 -52.39 -11.66 9.43
N LEU A 242 -51.78 -10.78 10.23
CA LEU A 242 -52.51 -9.97 11.21
C LEU A 242 -53.45 -8.98 10.52
N ILE A 243 -52.96 -8.28 9.47
CA ILE A 243 -53.78 -7.38 8.65
C ILE A 243 -54.98 -8.13 8.08
N HIS A 244 -54.76 -9.30 7.47
CA HIS A 244 -55.84 -10.11 6.92
C HIS A 244 -56.86 -10.57 7.98
N ALA A 245 -56.40 -10.97 9.16
CA ALA A 245 -57.28 -11.33 10.27
C ALA A 245 -58.13 -10.14 10.75
N THR A 246 -57.52 -8.95 10.89
CA THR A 246 -58.25 -7.73 11.28
C THR A 246 -59.26 -7.30 10.22
N TRP A 247 -58.91 -7.44 8.93
CA TRP A 247 -59.82 -7.16 7.82
C TRP A 247 -61.05 -8.07 7.84
N ASN A 248 -60.85 -9.38 8.05
CA ASN A 248 -61.96 -10.34 8.14
C ASN A 248 -62.90 -10.05 9.32
N VAL A 249 -62.36 -9.65 10.48
CA VAL A 249 -63.19 -9.25 11.63
C VAL A 249 -63.98 -7.98 11.31
N ALA A 250 -63.34 -6.98 10.69
CA ALA A 250 -64.01 -5.75 10.28
C ALA A 250 -65.14 -6.02 9.28
N ASP A 251 -64.92 -6.91 8.31
CA ASP A 251 -65.93 -7.30 7.32
C ASP A 251 -67.14 -7.99 7.98
N VAL A 252 -66.92 -8.93 8.92
CA VAL A 252 -68.00 -9.57 9.69
C VAL A 252 -68.78 -8.56 10.52
N LEU A 253 -68.11 -7.61 11.17
CA LEU A 253 -68.77 -6.56 11.96
C LEU A 253 -69.58 -5.63 11.06
N ASN A 254 -69.03 -5.25 9.91
CA ASN A 254 -69.70 -4.39 8.93
C ASN A 254 -70.98 -5.07 8.41
N ASN A 255 -70.89 -6.34 8.02
CA ASN A 255 -72.05 -7.14 7.58
C ASN A 255 -73.13 -7.22 8.67
N LYS A 256 -72.77 -7.49 9.93
CA LYS A 256 -73.72 -7.49 11.06
C LYS A 256 -74.35 -6.11 11.31
N PHE A 257 -73.57 -5.04 11.14
CA PHE A 257 -74.08 -3.69 11.29
C PHE A 257 -75.11 -3.35 10.20
N TYR A 258 -74.83 -3.74 8.94
CA TYR A 258 -75.80 -3.64 7.85
C TYR A 258 -77.08 -4.44 8.12
N GLU A 259 -76.97 -5.70 8.57
CA GLU A 259 -78.15 -6.49 8.96
C GLU A 259 -78.97 -5.82 10.06
N MET A 260 -78.31 -5.24 11.07
CA MET A 260 -78.99 -4.50 12.14
C MET A 260 -79.73 -3.27 11.61
N LEU A 261 -79.12 -2.49 10.71
CA LEU A 261 -79.75 -1.33 10.10
C LEU A 261 -80.98 -1.72 9.27
N VAL A 262 -80.91 -2.81 8.50
CA VAL A 262 -82.05 -3.32 7.72
C VAL A 262 -83.21 -3.72 8.64
N ASN A 263 -82.93 -4.44 9.74
CA ASN A 263 -83.96 -4.83 10.71
C ASN A 263 -84.64 -3.61 11.39
N ILE A 264 -83.88 -2.54 11.65
CA ILE A 264 -84.43 -1.29 12.18
C ILE A 264 -85.39 -0.66 11.17
N ASP A 265 -84.99 -0.57 9.90
CA ASP A 265 -85.84 0.00 8.84
C ASP A 265 -87.15 -0.80 8.63
N GLU A 266 -87.09 -2.13 8.69
CA GLU A 266 -88.26 -3.00 8.62
C GLU A 266 -89.22 -2.82 9.81
N THR A 267 -88.67 -2.72 11.04
CA THR A 267 -89.48 -2.49 12.24
C THR A 267 -90.16 -1.12 12.23
N PHE A 268 -89.47 -0.08 11.76
CA PHE A 268 -90.08 1.24 11.53
C PHE A 268 -91.15 1.20 10.43
N SER A 269 -90.94 0.42 9.36
CA SER A 269 -91.92 0.27 8.28
C SER A 269 -93.20 -0.46 8.71
N HIS A 270 -93.10 -1.43 9.62
CA HIS A 270 -94.26 -2.13 10.20
C HIS A 270 -94.99 -1.32 11.27
N HIS A 271 -94.29 -0.45 11.99
CA HIS A 271 -94.92 0.67 12.69
C HIS A 271 -95.25 1.80 11.71
N LYS A 272 -96.04 1.44 10.69
CA LYS A 272 -96.86 2.39 9.94
C LYS A 272 -97.70 3.09 11.00
N PHE A 273 -97.26 4.28 11.39
CA PHE A 273 -98.02 5.20 12.23
C PHE A 273 -99.43 5.18 11.65
N GLN A 274 -100.37 4.55 12.34
CA GLN A 274 -101.77 4.90 12.19
C GLN A 274 -101.78 6.36 12.60
N ALA A 275 -101.67 7.24 11.60
CA ALA A 275 -101.93 8.65 11.78
C ALA A 275 -103.24 8.69 12.58
N PRO A 276 -103.25 9.25 13.80
CA PRO A 276 -104.47 9.33 14.58
C PRO A 276 -105.51 9.96 13.66
N THR A 277 -106.55 9.18 13.37
CA THR A 277 -107.66 9.65 12.58
C THR A 277 -108.15 10.94 13.23
N VAL A 278 -108.39 11.94 12.38
CA VAL A 278 -108.69 13.34 12.71
C VAL A 278 -109.82 13.50 13.75
N GLU A 279 -110.59 12.45 14.04
CA GLU A 279 -111.63 12.40 15.07
C GLU A 279 -111.12 12.55 16.51
N ALA A 280 -109.89 12.14 16.84
CA ALA A 280 -109.35 12.29 18.20
C ALA A 280 -109.02 13.76 18.58
N TYR A 281 -108.76 14.62 17.59
CA TYR A 281 -108.45 16.04 17.83
C TYR A 281 -109.71 16.89 18.10
N ASN A 282 -110.91 16.44 17.74
CA ASN A 282 -112.15 17.17 18.01
C ASN A 282 -112.73 16.92 19.42
N ALA A 283 -112.23 15.91 20.16
CA ALA A 283 -112.70 15.58 21.51
C ALA A 283 -111.99 16.35 22.64
N LEU A 284 -110.86 17.01 22.35
CA LEU A 284 -110.09 17.82 23.31
C LEU A 284 -110.34 19.33 23.19
N SER A 285 -111.27 19.75 22.33
CA SER A 285 -111.66 21.15 22.09
C SER A 285 -113.03 21.53 22.72
N LYS A 286 -113.53 20.76 23.69
CA LYS A 286 -114.69 21.10 24.53
C LYS A 286 -114.34 20.89 25.99
#